data_AF-A0AAX1TSE1-F1
#
_entry.id   AF-A0AAX1TSE1-F1
#
_cell.length_a   1.000
_cell.length_b   1.000
_cell.length_c   1.000
_cell.angle_alpha   90.00
_cell.angle_beta   90.00
_cell.angle_gamma   90.00
#
_symmetry.space_group_name_H-M   'P 1'
#
loop_
_entity.id
_entity.type
_entity.pdbx_description
1 polymer ?
#
loop_
_entity_poly.entity_id
_entity_poly.type
_entity_poly.pdbx_seq_one_letter_code
_entity_poly.pdbx_strand_id
1 'polypeptide(L)'
;MKSCKGILIAVMLAIISSFTFGEDETSKPFKLIMSENMLEKKDNLIDINSASKEEMVSQGIGIGYVGKILSYREKTGGFEKLEEMKRIKGIGDATYEKLSKKFKIESEIEKSSLYINEANDELLKYFGFEKKEIKKIREYINKNKRIDNNIQLMEILSKKRYEEYKEIIKYDKF
;
A
#
# COMPACT_ATOMS: atom_id res chain seq x y z
N MET A 1 -17.70 -83.48 2.65
CA MET A 1 -18.90 -82.66 2.96
C MET A 1 -18.53 -81.71 4.09
N LYS A 2 -18.24 -80.43 3.81
CA LYS A 2 -19.19 -79.29 3.83
C LYS A 2 -19.79 -79.13 5.24
N SER A 3 -19.20 -78.30 6.10
CA SER A 3 -19.48 -76.85 6.30
C SER A 3 -20.61 -76.60 7.30
N CYS A 4 -20.30 -75.93 8.42
CA CYS A 4 -21.15 -74.95 9.11
C CYS A 4 -20.47 -74.42 10.39
N LYS A 5 -19.43 -73.58 10.23
CA LYS A 5 -18.93 -72.68 11.30
C LYS A 5 -19.54 -71.27 11.18
N GLY A 6 -20.69 -71.13 10.51
CA GLY A 6 -21.21 -69.84 10.03
C GLY A 6 -22.57 -69.39 10.57
N ILE A 7 -23.15 -70.02 11.60
CA ILE A 7 -24.52 -69.68 12.04
C ILE A 7 -24.58 -69.00 13.41
N LEU A 8 -23.58 -69.16 14.28
CA LEU A 8 -23.66 -68.60 15.64
C LEU A 8 -23.31 -67.09 15.72
N ILE A 9 -22.57 -66.53 14.75
CA ILE A 9 -22.22 -65.09 14.74
C ILE A 9 -23.38 -64.25 14.15
N ALA A 10 -24.25 -64.84 13.32
CA ALA A 10 -25.34 -64.11 12.66
C ALA A 10 -26.47 -63.68 13.62
N VAL A 11 -26.64 -64.35 14.77
CA VAL A 11 -27.72 -64.04 15.71
C VAL A 11 -27.39 -62.83 16.60
N MET A 12 -26.11 -62.55 16.86
CA MET A 12 -25.67 -61.35 17.61
C MET A 12 -25.74 -60.04 16.80
N LEU A 13 -25.93 -60.10 15.47
CA LEU A 13 -26.09 -58.91 14.62
C LEU A 13 -27.56 -58.53 14.36
N ALA A 14 -28.51 -59.42 14.66
CA ALA A 14 -29.93 -59.19 14.38
C ALA A 14 -30.67 -58.42 15.50
N ILE A 15 -30.08 -58.26 16.68
CA ILE A 15 -30.71 -57.51 17.80
C ILE A 15 -30.39 -56.01 17.73
N ILE A 16 -29.39 -55.60 16.93
CA ILE A 16 -29.02 -54.19 16.77
C ILE A 16 -30.03 -53.43 15.88
N SER A 17 -30.82 -54.13 15.04
CA SER A 17 -31.77 -53.48 14.13
C SER A 17 -33.04 -52.94 14.79
N SER A 18 -33.21 -53.12 16.10
CA SER A 18 -34.34 -52.56 16.87
C SER A 18 -33.92 -51.42 17.81
N PHE A 19 -32.66 -51.00 17.79
CA PHE A 19 -32.29 -49.76 18.47
C PHE A 19 -32.71 -48.60 17.58
N THR A 20 -33.95 -48.14 17.79
CA THR A 20 -34.38 -46.81 17.42
C THR A 20 -33.56 -45.83 18.27
N PHE A 21 -32.35 -45.54 17.80
CA PHE A 21 -31.59 -44.39 18.26
C PHE A 21 -32.44 -43.19 17.88
N GLY A 22 -33.10 -42.59 18.88
CA GLY A 22 -33.86 -41.36 18.67
C GLY A 22 -32.99 -40.36 17.95
N GLU A 23 -33.54 -39.74 16.90
CA GLU A 23 -32.93 -38.55 16.32
C GLU A 23 -32.79 -37.55 17.47
N ASP A 24 -31.55 -37.33 17.89
CA ASP A 24 -31.21 -36.31 18.86
C ASP A 24 -31.55 -34.96 18.22
N GLU A 25 -32.70 -34.39 18.55
CA GLU A 25 -33.15 -33.08 18.08
C GLU A 25 -32.25 -31.92 18.57
N THR A 26 -31.14 -32.18 19.28
CA THR A 26 -30.32 -31.14 19.91
C THR A 26 -29.15 -30.61 19.08
N SER A 27 -29.00 -30.97 17.80
CA SER A 27 -28.02 -30.30 16.93
C SER A 27 -28.55 -29.93 15.55
N LYS A 28 -29.57 -29.09 15.48
CA LYS A 28 -29.74 -28.27 14.26
C LYS A 28 -28.48 -27.40 14.13
N PRO A 29 -27.73 -27.47 13.01
CA PRO A 29 -26.54 -26.64 12.85
C PRO A 29 -26.98 -25.18 12.93
N PHE A 30 -26.38 -24.43 13.86
CA PHE A 30 -26.63 -23.00 13.98
C PHE A 30 -26.20 -22.35 12.68
N LYS A 31 -27.16 -21.96 11.84
CA LYS A 31 -26.88 -21.27 10.59
C LYS A 31 -26.40 -19.88 10.96
N LEU A 32 -25.10 -19.64 10.82
CA LEU A 32 -24.53 -18.30 10.93
C LEU A 32 -25.13 -17.43 9.82
N ILE A 33 -26.00 -16.50 10.20
CA ILE A 33 -26.56 -15.49 9.29
C ILE A 33 -25.83 -14.19 9.60
N MET A 34 -24.89 -13.82 8.71
CA MET A 34 -24.27 -12.49 8.72
C MET A 34 -25.31 -11.47 8.24
N SER A 35 -25.31 -10.26 8.83
CA SER A 35 -26.09 -9.14 8.28
C SER A 35 -25.58 -8.80 6.87
N GLU A 36 -26.48 -8.61 5.90
CA GLU A 36 -26.12 -8.16 4.54
C GLU A 36 -25.30 -6.85 4.57
N ASN A 37 -25.53 -5.99 5.57
CA ASN A 37 -24.79 -4.74 5.78
C ASN A 37 -23.33 -4.94 6.27
N MET A 38 -22.92 -6.15 6.65
CA MET A 38 -21.50 -6.46 6.91
C MET A 38 -20.68 -6.61 5.62
N LEU A 39 -21.33 -6.84 4.47
CA LEU A 39 -20.68 -7.05 3.19
C LEU A 39 -20.53 -5.76 2.36
N GLU A 40 -21.31 -4.73 2.66
CA GLU A 40 -21.21 -3.44 1.98
C GLU A 40 -20.59 -2.37 2.87
N LYS A 41 -19.32 -2.55 3.24
CA LYS A 41 -18.50 -1.40 3.56
C LYS A 41 -18.20 -0.70 2.24
N LYS A 42 -19.04 0.26 1.86
CA LYS A 42 -18.76 1.16 0.75
C LYS A 42 -17.37 1.74 1.00
N ASP A 43 -16.41 1.36 0.16
CA ASP A 43 -15.04 1.84 0.25
C ASP A 43 -15.05 3.34 -0.04
N ASN A 44 -15.21 4.14 1.02
CA ASN A 44 -15.15 5.59 0.98
C ASN A 44 -13.69 6.04 0.79
N LEU A 45 -13.06 5.58 -0.29
CA LEU A 45 -11.76 6.06 -0.72
C LEU A 45 -11.92 7.49 -1.17
N ILE A 46 -11.07 8.37 -0.65
CA ILE A 46 -10.96 9.75 -1.08
C ILE A 46 -9.77 9.90 -2.02
N ASP A 47 -9.85 10.79 -2.99
CA ASP A 47 -8.71 11.02 -3.88
C ASP A 47 -7.59 11.75 -3.15
N ILE A 48 -6.39 11.15 -3.08
CA ILE A 48 -5.26 11.70 -2.32
C ILE A 48 -4.79 13.06 -2.86
N ASN A 49 -5.03 13.32 -4.14
CA ASN A 49 -4.59 14.53 -4.82
C ASN A 49 -5.55 15.71 -4.65
N SER A 50 -6.83 15.46 -4.36
CA SER A 50 -7.83 16.53 -4.22
C SER A 50 -8.42 16.64 -2.82
N ALA A 51 -8.37 15.59 -2.00
CA ALA A 51 -8.98 15.59 -0.67
C ALA A 51 -8.45 16.72 0.21
N SER A 52 -9.37 17.38 0.91
CA SER A 52 -9.12 18.37 1.94
C SER A 52 -8.59 17.72 3.22
N LYS A 53 -8.03 18.56 4.09
CA LYS A 53 -7.56 18.13 5.41
C LYS A 53 -8.71 17.53 6.22
N GLU A 54 -9.87 18.19 6.18
CA GLU A 54 -11.09 17.83 6.91
C GLU A 54 -11.62 16.47 6.44
N GLU A 55 -11.62 16.21 5.13
CA GLU A 55 -11.98 14.91 4.55
C GLU A 55 -11.01 13.81 4.97
N MET A 56 -9.69 14.06 4.98
CA MET A 56 -8.74 13.05 5.43
C MET A 56 -8.92 12.73 6.92
N VAL A 57 -9.15 13.73 7.76
CA VAL A 57 -9.40 13.54 9.19
C VAL A 57 -10.70 12.78 9.42
N SER A 58 -11.77 13.09 8.69
CA SER A 58 -13.05 12.38 8.80
C SER A 58 -12.96 10.91 8.36
N GLN A 59 -12.02 10.58 7.45
CA GLN A 59 -11.67 9.19 7.10
C GLN A 59 -10.86 8.45 8.18
N GLY A 60 -10.58 9.10 9.31
CA GLY A 60 -9.83 8.55 10.44
C GLY A 60 -8.32 8.56 10.24
N ILE A 61 -7.80 9.40 9.35
CA ILE A 61 -6.36 9.55 9.14
C ILE A 61 -5.81 10.51 10.19
N GLY A 62 -4.78 10.08 10.93
CA GLY A 62 -4.18 10.89 11.97
C GLY A 62 -3.58 12.20 11.43
N ILE A 63 -3.78 13.30 12.15
CA ILE A 63 -3.40 14.67 11.75
C ILE A 63 -1.91 14.76 11.32
N GLY A 64 -1.03 14.02 12.01
CA GLY A 64 0.39 13.97 11.66
C GLY A 64 0.70 13.36 10.29
N TYR A 65 -0.14 12.43 9.80
CA TYR A 65 -0.04 11.91 8.43
C TYR A 65 -0.67 12.86 7.43
N VAL A 66 -1.83 13.43 7.75
CA VAL A 66 -2.50 14.42 6.90
C VAL A 66 -1.55 15.57 6.55
N GLY A 67 -0.91 16.17 7.55
CA GLY A 67 0.04 17.27 7.33
C GLY A 67 1.21 16.87 6.42
N LYS A 68 1.71 15.64 6.53
CA LYS A 68 2.81 15.15 5.69
C LYS A 68 2.35 14.83 4.26
N ILE A 69 1.16 14.26 4.09
CA ILE A 69 0.57 13.98 2.77
C ILE A 69 0.33 15.30 2.03
N LEU A 70 -0.23 16.30 2.70
CA LEU A 70 -0.43 17.63 2.13
C LEU A 70 0.90 18.31 1.77
N SER A 71 1.89 18.25 2.66
CA SER A 71 3.23 18.80 2.37
C SER A 71 3.92 18.08 1.20
N TYR A 72 3.76 16.76 1.09
CA TYR A 72 4.23 16.01 -0.07
C TYR A 72 3.56 16.52 -1.35
N ARG A 73 2.22 16.54 -1.36
CA ARG A 73 1.39 16.98 -2.49
C ARG A 73 1.78 18.38 -2.98
N GLU A 74 1.94 19.33 -2.06
CA GLU A 74 2.36 20.70 -2.37
C GLU A 74 3.75 20.77 -2.99
N LYS A 75 4.72 20.02 -2.45
CA LYS A 75 6.13 20.07 -2.89
C LYS A 75 6.40 19.32 -4.20
N THR A 76 5.62 18.28 -4.50
CA THR A 76 5.86 17.41 -5.66
C THR A 76 4.85 17.60 -6.80
N GLY A 77 3.76 18.32 -6.57
CA GLY A 77 2.65 18.44 -7.52
C GLY A 77 1.61 17.32 -7.39
N GLY A 78 1.81 16.34 -6.50
CA GLY A 78 0.84 15.28 -6.23
C GLY A 78 1.43 13.88 -6.22
N PHE A 79 0.55 12.89 -6.10
CA PHE A 79 0.84 11.46 -6.10
C PHE A 79 0.46 10.87 -7.46
N GLU A 80 1.43 10.28 -8.16
CA GLU A 80 1.15 9.47 -9.37
C GLU A 80 0.67 8.06 -9.02
N LYS A 81 1.14 7.57 -7.87
CA LYS A 81 0.80 6.26 -7.32
C LYS A 81 0.79 6.33 -5.81
N LEU A 82 -0.05 5.52 -5.18
CA LEU A 82 -0.19 5.52 -3.72
C LEU A 82 1.12 5.13 -3.03
N GLU A 83 1.93 4.28 -3.65
CA GLU A 83 3.22 3.82 -3.12
C GLU A 83 4.20 4.97 -2.84
N GLU A 84 4.03 6.14 -3.47
CA GLU A 84 4.86 7.31 -3.19
C GLU A 84 4.71 7.80 -1.75
N MET A 85 3.62 7.46 -1.04
CA MET A 85 3.48 7.70 0.40
C MET A 85 4.65 7.10 1.20
N LYS A 86 5.28 6.01 0.74
CA LYS A 86 6.46 5.41 1.41
C LYS A 86 7.70 6.32 1.40
N ARG A 87 7.71 7.35 0.56
CA ARG A 87 8.77 8.38 0.52
C ARG A 87 8.65 9.38 1.66
N ILE A 88 7.51 9.41 2.35
CA ILE A 88 7.24 10.28 3.48
C ILE A 88 7.80 9.67 4.76
N LYS A 89 8.58 10.46 5.52
CA LYS A 89 9.15 10.01 6.80
C LYS A 89 8.06 9.56 7.78
N GLY A 90 8.16 8.31 8.22
CA GLY A 90 7.23 7.69 9.16
C GLY A 90 6.05 6.96 8.51
N ILE A 91 6.03 6.85 7.17
CA ILE A 91 5.13 5.95 6.45
C ILE A 91 5.96 4.77 5.91
N GLY A 92 6.19 3.76 6.75
CA GLY A 92 6.76 2.48 6.32
C GLY A 92 5.68 1.54 5.80
N ASP A 93 6.04 0.31 5.42
CA ASP A 93 5.12 -0.67 4.81
C ASP A 93 3.83 -0.89 5.62
N ALA A 94 3.95 -1.13 6.93
CA ALA A 94 2.79 -1.35 7.79
C ALA A 94 1.87 -0.12 7.91
N THR A 95 2.41 1.09 7.79
CA THR A 95 1.61 2.32 7.79
C THR A 95 0.98 2.54 6.42
N TYR A 96 1.74 2.30 5.35
CA TYR A 96 1.29 2.35 3.99
C TYR A 96 0.08 1.44 3.76
N GLU A 97 0.13 0.17 4.19
CA GLU A 97 -0.97 -0.79 4.04
C GLU A 97 -2.28 -0.33 4.70
N LYS A 98 -2.20 0.47 5.76
CA LYS A 98 -3.37 1.03 6.44
C LYS A 98 -3.90 2.27 5.71
N LEU A 99 -3.00 3.14 5.26
CA LEU A 99 -3.35 4.39 4.58
C LEU A 99 -3.82 4.18 3.14
N SER A 100 -3.22 3.25 2.39
CA SER A 100 -3.60 2.99 0.99
C SER A 100 -5.06 2.56 0.86
N LYS A 101 -5.62 1.89 1.87
CA LYS A 101 -7.04 1.52 1.96
C LYS A 101 -8.00 2.70 2.22
N LYS A 102 -7.48 3.93 2.29
CA LYS A 102 -8.27 5.16 2.48
C LYS A 102 -8.23 6.06 1.25
N PHE A 103 -7.33 5.77 0.32
CA PHE A 103 -7.05 6.64 -0.80
C PHE A 103 -7.26 5.94 -2.14
N LYS A 104 -7.58 6.74 -3.13
CA LYS A 104 -7.53 6.41 -4.56
C LYS A 104 -6.82 7.55 -5.30
N ILE A 105 -6.57 7.35 -6.59
CA ILE A 105 -6.08 8.40 -7.49
C ILE A 105 -7.13 8.58 -8.57
N GLU A 106 -7.64 9.80 -8.68
CA GLU A 106 -8.60 10.18 -9.72
C GLU A 106 -8.19 11.48 -10.42
N SER A 107 -7.61 12.43 -9.68
CA SER A 107 -7.12 13.67 -10.28
C SER A 107 -5.87 13.43 -11.13
N GLU A 108 -5.87 13.99 -12.33
CA GLU A 108 -4.66 14.20 -13.11
C GLU A 108 -3.76 15.21 -12.40
N ILE A 109 -2.45 14.96 -12.42
CA ILE A 109 -1.46 15.82 -11.78
C ILE A 109 -0.29 16.09 -12.72
N GLU A 110 0.31 17.25 -12.55
CA GLU A 110 1.58 17.62 -13.17
C GLU A 110 2.64 17.72 -12.07
N LYS A 111 3.70 16.92 -12.19
CA LYS A 111 4.78 16.94 -11.19
C LYS A 111 5.48 18.29 -11.22
N SER A 112 5.74 18.83 -10.03
CA SER A 112 6.51 20.06 -9.89
C SER A 112 7.93 19.88 -10.40
N SER A 113 8.47 20.94 -11.01
CA SER A 113 9.88 20.98 -11.40
C SER A 113 10.79 20.84 -10.18
N LEU A 114 11.84 20.02 -10.31
CA LEU A 114 12.85 19.78 -9.29
C LEU A 114 14.15 20.51 -9.65
N TYR A 115 14.45 21.58 -8.92
CA TYR A 115 15.70 22.33 -9.05
C TYR A 115 16.83 21.61 -8.30
N ILE A 116 17.64 20.82 -9.02
CA ILE A 116 18.57 19.85 -8.41
C ILE A 116 19.61 20.49 -7.49
N ASN A 117 20.07 21.70 -7.84
CA ASN A 117 21.09 22.43 -7.07
C ASN A 117 20.54 23.07 -5.78
N GLU A 118 19.23 23.28 -5.70
CA GLU A 118 18.57 23.94 -4.56
C GLU A 118 17.79 22.96 -3.66
N ALA A 119 17.40 21.80 -4.20
CA ALA A 119 16.59 20.84 -3.50
C ALA A 119 17.31 20.31 -2.25
N ASN A 120 16.63 20.31 -1.11
CA ASN A 120 17.12 19.67 0.12
C ASN A 120 16.90 18.15 0.08
N ASP A 121 17.51 17.43 1.04
CA ASP A 121 17.44 15.96 1.09
C ASP A 121 16.03 15.40 1.26
N GLU A 122 15.13 16.15 1.90
CA GLU A 122 13.74 15.75 2.05
C GLU A 122 13.00 15.82 0.70
N LEU A 123 13.18 16.92 -0.03
CA LEU A 123 12.58 17.11 -1.34
C LEU A 123 13.08 16.05 -2.33
N LEU A 124 14.39 15.80 -2.35
CA LEU A 124 14.97 14.72 -3.16
C LEU A 124 14.34 13.36 -2.81
N LYS A 125 14.14 13.05 -1.52
CA LYS A 125 13.43 11.81 -1.14
C LYS A 125 12.00 11.78 -1.63
N TYR A 126 11.29 12.91 -1.60
CA TYR A 126 9.90 13.00 -2.08
C TYR A 126 9.79 12.68 -3.58
N PHE A 127 10.77 13.11 -4.37
CA PHE A 127 10.90 12.75 -5.78
C PHE A 127 11.45 11.33 -6.01
N GLY A 128 11.78 10.58 -4.96
CA GLY A 128 12.16 9.16 -5.05
C GLY A 128 13.65 8.90 -5.21
N PHE A 129 14.49 9.89 -4.93
CA PHE A 129 15.94 9.67 -4.85
C PHE A 129 16.29 8.85 -3.62
N GLU A 130 17.09 7.82 -3.81
CA GLU A 130 17.59 6.98 -2.72
C GLU A 130 18.65 7.71 -1.91
N LYS A 131 18.85 7.31 -0.64
CA LYS A 131 19.88 7.90 0.23
C LYS A 131 21.28 7.88 -0.41
N LYS A 132 21.62 6.82 -1.14
CA LYS A 132 22.92 6.68 -1.82
C LYS A 132 23.08 7.68 -2.97
N GLU A 133 21.99 7.99 -3.67
CA GLU A 133 21.98 8.94 -4.79
C GLU A 133 22.07 10.37 -4.28
N ILE A 134 21.31 10.69 -3.23
CA ILE A 134 21.38 11.98 -2.54
C ILE A 134 22.81 12.24 -2.06
N LYS A 135 23.45 11.23 -1.45
CA LYS A 135 24.85 11.33 -1.02
C LYS A 135 25.77 11.69 -2.20
N LYS A 136 25.67 10.98 -3.33
CA LYS A 136 26.47 11.27 -4.53
C LYS A 136 26.23 12.68 -5.09
N ILE A 137 24.96 13.13 -5.12
CA ILE A 137 24.60 14.48 -5.54
C ILE A 137 25.30 15.51 -4.64
N ARG A 138 25.24 15.34 -3.31
CA ARG A 138 25.90 16.25 -2.36
C ARG A 138 27.41 16.26 -2.49
N GLU A 139 28.03 15.09 -2.62
CA GLU A 139 29.47 14.97 -2.83
C GLU A 139 29.90 15.68 -4.11
N TYR A 140 29.14 15.52 -5.20
CA TYR A 140 29.42 16.20 -6.46
C TYR A 140 29.29 17.72 -6.33
N ILE A 141 28.19 18.23 -5.75
CA ILE A 141 27.96 19.67 -5.56
C ILE A 141 29.04 20.28 -4.66
N ASN A 142 29.43 19.60 -3.58
CA ASN A 142 30.48 20.10 -2.68
C ASN A 142 31.84 20.23 -3.38
N LYS A 143 32.17 19.29 -4.29
CA LYS A 143 33.43 19.30 -5.04
C LYS A 143 33.41 20.30 -6.21
N ASN A 144 32.28 20.39 -6.91
CA ASN A 144 32.18 21.11 -8.20
C ASN A 144 31.33 22.39 -8.11
N LYS A 145 30.87 22.76 -6.91
CA LYS A 145 29.95 23.87 -6.59
C LYS A 145 28.50 23.68 -7.06
N ARG A 146 28.27 23.03 -8.20
CA ARG A 146 26.94 22.82 -8.79
C ARG A 146 26.95 21.72 -9.83
N ILE A 147 25.75 21.33 -10.28
CA ILE A 147 25.49 20.48 -11.45
C ILE A 147 24.95 21.41 -12.55
N ASP A 148 25.62 21.44 -13.70
CA ASP A 148 25.36 22.38 -14.78
C ASP A 148 24.51 21.77 -15.91
N ASN A 149 24.51 20.45 -16.06
CA ASN A 149 23.84 19.80 -17.18
C ASN A 149 23.51 18.33 -16.92
N ASN A 150 22.77 17.76 -17.87
CA ASN A 150 22.30 16.38 -17.86
C ASN A 150 23.42 15.34 -17.91
N ILE A 151 24.53 15.62 -18.59
CA ILE A 151 25.64 14.66 -18.68
C ILE A 151 26.24 14.43 -17.29
N GLN A 152 26.51 15.51 -16.55
CA GLN A 152 27.01 15.43 -15.18
C GLN A 152 26.02 14.67 -14.28
N LEU A 153 24.72 14.96 -14.39
CA LEU A 153 23.72 14.26 -13.59
C LEU A 153 23.60 12.77 -13.95
N MET A 154 23.72 12.41 -15.22
CA MET A 154 23.76 11.00 -15.67
C MET A 154 24.97 10.26 -15.11
N GLU A 155 26.13 10.90 -14.97
CA GLU A 155 27.31 10.30 -14.33
C GLU A 155 27.06 10.01 -12.84
N ILE A 156 26.35 10.90 -12.15
CA ILE A 156 26.01 10.75 -10.72
C ILE A 156 24.99 9.60 -10.51
N LEU A 157 23.93 9.55 -11.31
CA LEU A 157 22.76 8.69 -11.10
C LEU A 157 22.74 7.41 -11.94
N SER A 158 23.53 7.32 -13.02
CA SER A 158 23.33 6.49 -14.21
C SER A 158 22.30 7.05 -15.19
N LYS A 159 22.48 6.74 -16.48
CA LYS A 159 21.52 7.07 -17.56
C LYS A 159 20.11 6.57 -17.25
N LYS A 160 19.97 5.31 -16.82
CA LYS A 160 18.67 4.71 -16.52
C LYS A 160 17.89 5.52 -15.48
N ARG A 161 18.55 5.90 -14.38
CA ARG A 161 17.90 6.68 -13.32
C ARG A 161 17.62 8.12 -13.76
N TYR A 162 18.52 8.74 -14.52
CA TYR A 162 18.26 10.08 -15.08
C TYR A 162 17.00 10.13 -15.96
N GLU A 163 16.78 9.11 -16.79
CA GLU A 163 15.61 9.06 -17.68
C GLU A 163 14.28 9.09 -16.92
N GLU A 164 14.24 8.60 -15.67
CA GLU A 164 13.05 8.65 -14.81
C GLU A 164 12.71 10.09 -14.36
N TYR A 165 13.67 11.02 -14.44
CA TYR A 165 13.54 12.38 -13.90
C TYR A 165 13.74 13.50 -14.93
N LYS A 166 14.07 13.16 -16.18
CA LYS A 166 14.47 14.14 -17.21
C LYS A 166 13.43 15.22 -17.49
N GLU A 167 12.15 14.91 -17.34
CA GLU A 167 11.04 15.84 -17.63
C GLU A 167 10.88 16.88 -16.51
N ILE A 168 11.23 16.51 -15.27
CA ILE A 168 10.99 17.34 -14.08
C ILE A 168 12.25 18.09 -13.61
N ILE A 169 13.45 17.61 -13.92
CA ILE A 169 14.69 18.22 -13.42
C ILE A 169 14.99 19.53 -14.14
N LYS A 170 15.32 20.55 -13.34
CA LYS A 170 15.85 21.85 -13.77
C LYS A 170 17.17 22.13 -13.04
N TYR A 171 18.07 22.85 -13.68
CA TYR A 171 19.41 23.15 -13.13
C TYR A 171 19.46 24.54 -12.47
N ASP A 172 18.69 25.49 -12.98
CA ASP A 172 18.61 26.87 -12.49
C ASP A 172 17.16 27.33 -12.43
N LYS A 173 16.84 28.17 -11.44
CA LYS A 173 15.69 29.07 -11.51
C LYS A 173 16.07 30.25 -12.39
N PHE A 174 15.25 30.52 -13.41
CA PHE A 174 15.38 31.71 -14.24
C PHE A 174 15.20 32.99 -13.42
#